data_AF-A0A9D6HCG7-F1
#
_entry.id   AF-A0A9D6HCG7-F1
#
_cell.length_a   1.000
_cell.length_b   1.000
_cell.length_c   1.000
_cell.angle_alpha   90.00
_cell.angle_beta   90.00
_cell.angle_gamma   90.00
#
_symmetry.space_group_name_H-M   'P 1'
#
loop_
_entity.id
_entity.type
_entity.pdbx_description
1 polymer ?
#
loop_
_entity_poly.entity_id
_entity_poly.type
_entity_poly.pdbx_seq_one_letter_code
_entity_poly.pdbx_strand_id
1 'polypeptide(L)'
;MAGTEKVSWQLIIFDVSGTLLDGLDAGELYPGALEFVQAAHRKGIDLALASNLGRGSLQKFVHNYGLTPYVQVAVSADDAAFKPAPDMIELVLSLTGYTADAALMVGDSASDMQAARAARVTTCAALWGGEDPRLAAVSPRYKVKNFNELAHLVGVDG
;
A
#
# COMPACT_ATOMS: atom_id res chain seq x y z
N MET A 1 -24.82 -18.71 3.75
CA MET A 1 -24.59 -17.45 4.49
C MET A 1 -23.10 -17.35 4.78
N ALA A 2 -22.35 -16.60 3.96
CA ALA A 2 -20.95 -16.32 4.27
C ALA A 2 -20.95 -15.13 5.22
N GLY A 3 -20.59 -15.36 6.48
CA GLY A 3 -20.40 -14.28 7.44
C GLY A 3 -19.37 -13.32 6.87
N THR A 4 -19.73 -12.05 6.73
CA THR A 4 -18.76 -10.99 6.50
C THR A 4 -17.95 -10.87 7.78
N GLU A 5 -16.87 -11.64 7.88
CA GLU A 5 -15.83 -11.40 8.87
C GLU A 5 -15.40 -9.94 8.70
N LYS A 6 -15.61 -9.15 9.76
CA LYS A 6 -15.21 -7.75 9.78
C LYS A 6 -13.69 -7.74 9.92
N VAL A 7 -12.98 -7.85 8.81
CA VAL A 7 -11.53 -7.78 8.79
C VAL A 7 -11.15 -6.35 9.17
N SER A 8 -10.44 -6.20 10.30
CA SER A 8 -9.91 -4.93 10.75
C SER A 8 -8.41 -4.94 10.52
N TRP A 9 -7.96 -4.41 9.39
CA TRP A 9 -6.53 -4.20 9.16
C TRP A 9 -6.00 -3.13 10.12
N GLN A 10 -4.85 -3.40 10.71
CA GLN A 10 -4.13 -2.46 11.58
C GLN A 10 -2.95 -1.82 10.86
N LEU A 11 -2.52 -2.40 9.73
CA LEU A 11 -1.46 -1.90 8.89
C LEU A 11 -1.92 -1.82 7.43
N ILE A 12 -1.64 -0.70 6.77
CA ILE A 12 -1.71 -0.59 5.31
C ILE A 12 -0.30 -0.41 4.76
N ILE A 13 0.08 -1.30 3.85
CA ILE A 13 1.34 -1.26 3.12
C ILE A 13 1.02 -0.71 1.73
N PHE A 14 1.60 0.44 1.40
CA PHE A 14 1.41 1.07 0.09
C PHE A 14 2.62 0.86 -0.81
N ASP A 15 2.38 0.56 -2.09
CA ASP A 15 3.31 1.00 -3.13
C ASP A 15 3.27 2.53 -3.28
N VAL A 16 4.29 3.10 -3.92
CA VAL A 16 4.39 4.54 -4.14
C VAL A 16 3.98 4.93 -5.56
N SER A 17 4.67 4.42 -6.59
CA SER A 17 4.55 4.92 -7.96
C SER A 17 3.40 4.25 -8.71
N GLY A 18 2.39 5.04 -9.10
CA GLY A 18 1.13 4.51 -9.64
C GLY A 18 0.08 4.26 -8.57
N THR A 19 0.44 4.41 -7.30
CA THR A 19 -0.45 4.16 -6.15
C THR A 19 -0.67 5.41 -5.30
N LEU A 20 0.36 5.94 -4.62
CA LEU A 20 0.26 7.21 -3.89
C LEU A 20 0.67 8.40 -4.76
N LEU A 21 1.65 8.20 -5.64
CA LEU A 21 2.25 9.20 -6.52
C LEU A 21 1.94 8.90 -7.98
N ASP A 22 1.50 9.90 -8.74
CA ASP A 22 1.31 9.80 -10.18
C ASP A 22 2.65 9.90 -10.92
N GLY A 23 3.33 8.76 -11.10
CA GLY A 23 4.63 8.66 -11.76
C GLY A 23 5.76 8.16 -10.86
N LEU A 24 7.01 8.36 -11.30
CA LEU A 24 8.18 7.64 -10.78
C LEU A 24 9.16 8.43 -9.89
N ASP A 25 9.08 9.77 -9.78
CA ASP A 25 9.95 10.55 -8.87
C ASP A 25 9.61 12.06 -8.77
N ALA A 26 8.95 12.61 -9.79
CA ALA A 26 8.54 14.02 -9.85
C ALA A 26 7.03 14.17 -10.10
N GLY A 27 6.26 13.16 -9.67
CA GLY A 27 4.80 13.15 -9.80
C GLY A 27 4.12 14.10 -8.83
N GLU A 28 2.80 14.10 -8.83
CA GLU A 28 1.99 14.69 -7.75
C GLU A 28 1.33 13.55 -6.97
N LEU A 29 0.96 13.78 -5.72
CA LEU A 29 0.11 12.82 -5.03
C LEU A 29 -1.20 12.66 -5.80
N TYR A 30 -1.70 11.43 -5.89
CA TYR A 30 -3.05 11.22 -6.41
C TYR A 30 -4.07 11.96 -5.53
N PRO A 31 -5.14 12.54 -6.13
CA PRO A 31 -6.17 13.23 -5.37
C PRO A 31 -6.77 12.35 -4.27
N GLY A 32 -6.78 12.85 -3.03
CA GLY A 32 -7.29 12.12 -1.87
C GLY A 32 -6.25 11.27 -1.13
N ALA A 33 -5.03 11.13 -1.64
CA ALA A 33 -3.99 10.29 -1.02
C ALA A 33 -3.60 10.82 0.37
N LEU A 34 -3.29 12.11 0.49
CA LEU A 34 -2.88 12.70 1.76
C LEU A 34 -4.04 12.68 2.77
N GLU A 35 -5.25 13.01 2.33
CA GLU A 35 -6.46 12.98 3.15
C GLU A 35 -6.75 11.58 3.69
N PHE A 36 -6.58 10.55 2.84
CA PHE A 36 -6.70 9.15 3.23
C PHE A 36 -5.66 8.78 4.29
N VAL A 37 -4.38 9.10 4.05
CA VAL A 37 -3.28 8.79 4.99
C VAL A 37 -3.56 9.42 6.36
N GLN A 38 -3.99 10.68 6.38
CA GLN A 38 -4.35 11.38 7.60
C GLN A 38 -5.58 10.75 8.30
N ALA A 39 -6.59 10.32 7.55
CA ALA A 39 -7.77 9.65 8.09
C ALA A 39 -7.44 8.29 8.70
N ALA A 40 -6.63 7.48 8.01
CA ALA A 40 -6.13 6.20 8.49
C ALA A 40 -5.35 6.37 9.80
N HIS A 41 -4.44 7.35 9.84
CA HIS A 41 -3.68 7.66 11.06
C HIS A 41 -4.59 8.06 12.23
N ARG A 42 -5.61 8.92 12.02
CA ARG A 42 -6.59 9.29 13.06
C ARG A 42 -7.39 8.10 13.59
N LYS A 43 -7.55 7.05 12.80
CA LYS A 43 -8.24 5.81 13.17
C LYS A 43 -7.32 4.77 13.80
N GLY A 44 -6.03 5.09 13.96
CA GLY A 44 -5.04 4.19 14.55
C GLY A 44 -4.62 3.05 13.61
N ILE A 45 -4.76 3.25 12.30
CA ILE A 45 -4.21 2.34 11.29
C ILE A 45 -2.81 2.83 10.94
N ASP A 46 -1.81 1.98 11.15
CA ASP A 46 -0.43 2.28 10.81
C ASP A 46 -0.21 2.20 9.29
N LEU A 47 0.75 2.98 8.81
CA LEU A 47 1.11 3.02 7.40
C LEU A 47 2.57 2.64 7.21
N ALA A 48 2.82 1.77 6.23
CA ALA A 48 4.15 1.47 5.74
C ALA A 48 4.23 1.62 4.22
N LEU A 49 5.45 1.81 3.72
CA LEU A 49 5.76 1.84 2.29
C LEU A 49 6.61 0.63 1.92
N ALA A 50 6.29 0.00 0.80
CA ALA A 50 7.12 -1.02 0.16
C ALA A 50 7.22 -0.68 -1.33
N SER A 51 8.36 -0.13 -1.76
CA SER A 51 8.53 0.39 -3.12
C SER A 51 9.83 -0.09 -3.76
N ASN A 52 9.77 -0.33 -5.07
CA ASN A 52 10.96 -0.61 -5.89
C ASN A 52 11.79 0.66 -6.17
N LEU A 53 11.39 1.83 -5.64
CA LEU A 53 12.23 3.03 -5.64
C LEU A 53 13.49 2.83 -4.80
N GLY A 54 14.59 3.46 -5.22
CA GLY A 54 15.79 3.56 -4.40
C GLY A 54 15.52 4.34 -3.11
N ARG A 55 16.29 4.05 -2.05
CA ARG A 55 16.15 4.66 -0.71
C ARG A 55 16.10 6.18 -0.78
N GLY A 56 16.97 6.79 -1.56
CA GLY A 56 17.04 8.24 -1.71
C GLY A 56 15.76 8.84 -2.31
N SER A 57 15.20 8.19 -3.33
CA SER A 57 13.92 8.59 -3.94
C SER A 57 12.75 8.40 -2.96
N LEU A 58 12.69 7.26 -2.29
CA LEU A 58 11.63 6.97 -1.31
C LEU A 58 11.66 7.95 -0.12
N GLN A 59 12.84 8.28 0.40
CA GLN A 59 12.98 9.27 1.47
C GLN A 59 12.57 10.68 1.02
N LYS A 60 12.94 11.08 -0.21
CA LYS A 60 12.50 12.36 -0.78
C LYS A 60 10.99 12.41 -0.94
N PHE A 61 10.36 11.34 -1.44
CA PHE A 61 8.90 11.24 -1.52
C PHE A 61 8.26 11.46 -0.15
N VAL A 62 8.67 10.72 0.87
CA VAL A 62 8.11 10.86 2.23
C VAL A 62 8.26 12.29 2.75
N HIS A 63 9.43 12.91 2.56
CA HIS A 63 9.69 14.26 3.03
C HIS A 63 8.89 15.33 2.26
N ASN A 64 8.95 15.30 0.92
CA ASN A 64 8.39 16.33 0.06
C ASN A 64 6.87 16.44 0.19
N TYR A 65 6.18 15.32 0.42
CA TYR A 65 4.73 15.29 0.57
C TYR A 65 4.26 15.27 2.04
N GLY A 66 5.16 15.53 2.99
CA GLY A 66 4.81 15.66 4.41
C GLY A 66 4.30 14.37 5.05
N LEU A 67 4.75 13.21 4.57
CA LEU A 67 4.28 11.89 5.01
C LEU A 67 5.04 11.36 6.23
N THR A 68 6.14 12.01 6.64
CA THR A 68 6.98 11.62 7.79
C THR A 68 6.20 11.32 9.07
N PRO A 69 5.14 12.08 9.46
CA PRO A 69 4.39 11.79 10.68
C PRO A 69 3.53 10.52 10.62
N TYR A 70 3.28 10.00 9.41
CA TYR A 70 2.31 8.94 9.16
C TYR A 70 2.95 7.61 8.77
N VAL A 71 4.13 7.66 8.12
CA VAL A 71 4.85 6.46 7.66
C VAL A 71 5.68 5.88 8.81
N GLN A 72 5.27 4.74 9.34
CA GLN A 72 5.98 4.01 10.39
C GLN A 72 7.25 3.33 9.86
N VAL A 73 7.16 2.69 8.69
CA VAL A 73 8.26 1.96 8.05
C VAL A 73 8.24 2.25 6.55
N ALA A 74 9.42 2.45 5.95
CA ALA A 74 9.57 2.56 4.51
C ALA A 74 10.69 1.63 4.03
N VAL A 75 10.33 0.65 3.22
CA VAL A 75 11.24 -0.35 2.63
C VAL A 75 11.43 -0.05 1.15
N SER A 76 12.69 0.07 0.75
CA SER A 76 13.13 0.44 -0.60
C SER A 76 13.82 -0.71 -1.33
N ALA A 77 14.13 -0.48 -2.60
CA ALA A 77 15.02 -1.29 -3.45
C ALA A 77 16.32 -1.75 -2.78
N ASP A 78 16.87 -0.89 -1.91
CA ASP A 78 18.17 -1.09 -1.29
C ASP A 78 18.08 -1.93 0.00
N ASP A 79 16.87 -2.25 0.46
CA ASP A 79 16.63 -2.97 1.72
C ASP A 79 16.32 -4.46 1.50
N ALA A 80 15.67 -4.82 0.38
CA ALA A 80 15.18 -6.15 0.10
C ALA A 80 14.99 -6.40 -1.41
N ALA A 81 14.80 -7.65 -1.81
CA ALA A 81 14.55 -8.00 -3.20
C ALA A 81 13.27 -7.33 -3.75
N PHE A 82 13.33 -6.87 -5.00
CA PHE A 82 12.22 -6.18 -5.66
C PHE A 82 10.95 -7.02 -5.75
N LYS A 83 9.79 -6.37 -5.59
CA LYS A 83 8.50 -6.95 -5.98
C LYS A 83 8.59 -7.38 -7.45
N PRO A 84 8.20 -8.62 -7.82
CA PRO A 84 7.21 -9.48 -7.15
C PRO A 84 7.74 -10.42 -6.05
N ALA A 85 9.02 -10.35 -5.67
CA ALA A 85 9.49 -11.08 -4.50
C ALA A 85 8.77 -10.58 -3.22
N PRO A 86 8.48 -11.45 -2.23
CA PRO A 86 7.76 -11.06 -1.02
C PRO A 86 8.63 -10.26 -0.03
N ASP A 87 9.95 -10.26 -0.21
CA ASP A 87 10.94 -9.82 0.77
C ASP A 87 10.68 -8.41 1.33
N MET A 88 10.27 -7.45 0.50
CA MET A 88 9.94 -6.10 0.97
C MET A 88 8.75 -6.09 1.93
N ILE A 89 7.71 -6.86 1.63
CA ILE A 89 6.50 -6.95 2.45
C ILE A 89 6.78 -7.72 3.73
N GLU A 90 7.55 -8.81 3.65
CA GLU A 90 7.98 -9.57 4.83
C GLU A 90 8.86 -8.71 5.76
N LEU A 91 9.74 -7.89 5.20
CA LEU A 91 10.55 -6.95 5.97
C LEU A 91 9.68 -5.87 6.64
N VAL A 92 8.68 -5.33 5.95
CA VAL A 92 7.70 -4.40 6.56
C VAL A 92 6.99 -5.07 7.74
N LEU A 93 6.48 -6.29 7.58
CA LEU A 93 5.82 -7.03 8.66
C LEU A 93 6.78 -7.25 9.85
N SER A 94 8.02 -7.65 9.57
CA SER A 94 9.04 -7.84 10.62
C SER A 94 9.38 -6.58 11.38
N LEU A 95 9.47 -5.42 10.71
CA LEU A 95 9.84 -4.14 11.33
C LEU A 95 8.69 -3.52 12.12
N THR A 96 7.46 -3.71 11.65
CA THR A 96 6.25 -3.18 12.32
C THR A 96 5.74 -4.11 13.43
N GLY A 97 6.04 -5.40 13.36
CA GLY A 97 5.56 -6.42 14.30
C GLY A 97 4.13 -6.91 14.02
N TYR A 98 3.49 -6.43 12.95
CA TYR A 98 2.17 -6.91 12.54
C TYR A 98 2.25 -8.26 11.83
N THR A 99 1.15 -9.02 11.92
CA THR A 99 0.98 -10.26 11.17
C THR A 99 0.41 -9.99 9.78
N ALA A 100 0.60 -10.93 8.85
CA ALA A 100 0.07 -10.80 7.49
C ALA A 100 -1.47 -10.63 7.45
N ASP A 101 -2.19 -11.30 8.36
CA ASP A 101 -3.66 -11.19 8.47
C ASP A 101 -4.13 -9.80 8.95
N ALA A 102 -3.26 -9.06 9.65
CA ALA A 102 -3.54 -7.70 10.10
C ALA A 102 -3.18 -6.62 9.05
N ALA A 103 -2.59 -7.02 7.92
CA ALA A 103 -2.07 -6.12 6.91
C ALA A 103 -2.86 -6.15 5.59
N LEU A 104 -2.96 -4.98 4.95
CA LEU A 104 -3.48 -4.80 3.60
C LEU A 104 -2.39 -4.23 2.71
N MET A 105 -2.04 -4.91 1.62
CA MET A 105 -1.20 -4.34 0.55
C MET A 105 -2.09 -3.60 -0.44
N VAL A 106 -1.79 -2.33 -0.69
CA VAL A 106 -2.41 -1.50 -1.73
C VAL A 106 -1.35 -1.15 -2.78
N GLY A 107 -1.59 -1.57 -4.02
CA GLY A 107 -0.68 -1.32 -5.15
C GLY A 107 -1.42 -1.38 -6.49
N ASP A 108 -0.87 -0.80 -7.55
CA ASP A 108 -1.49 -0.71 -8.88
C ASP A 108 -1.04 -1.82 -9.84
N SER A 109 0.03 -2.54 -9.52
CA SER A 109 0.64 -3.50 -10.44
C SER A 109 0.39 -4.97 -10.06
N ALA A 110 0.50 -5.85 -11.05
CA ALA A 110 0.49 -7.29 -10.78
C ALA A 110 1.66 -7.74 -9.89
N SER A 111 2.78 -7.01 -9.90
CA SER A 111 3.94 -7.31 -9.06
C SER A 111 3.63 -7.09 -7.58
N ASP A 112 2.87 -6.05 -7.24
CA ASP A 112 2.42 -5.78 -5.86
C ASP A 112 1.55 -6.93 -5.35
N MET A 113 0.59 -7.36 -6.19
CA MET A 113 -0.35 -8.40 -5.84
C MET A 113 0.34 -9.76 -5.68
N GLN A 114 1.36 -10.04 -6.50
CA GLN A 114 2.18 -11.26 -6.41
C GLN A 114 3.02 -11.28 -5.14
N ALA A 115 3.71 -10.18 -4.83
CA ALA A 115 4.52 -10.05 -3.62
C ALA A 115 3.65 -10.23 -2.37
N ALA A 116 2.51 -9.52 -2.30
CA ALA A 116 1.61 -9.60 -1.16
C ALA A 116 1.02 -11.00 -0.98
N ARG A 117 0.61 -11.65 -2.08
CA ARG A 117 0.13 -13.03 -2.04
C ARG A 117 1.19 -13.99 -1.53
N ALA A 118 2.44 -13.86 -1.99
CA ALA A 118 3.55 -14.68 -1.53
C ALA A 118 3.83 -14.48 -0.03
N ALA A 119 3.72 -13.23 0.46
CA ALA A 119 3.81 -12.88 1.88
C ALA A 119 2.52 -13.15 2.69
N ARG A 120 1.48 -13.74 2.07
CA ARG A 120 0.15 -14.01 2.66
C ARG A 120 -0.61 -12.78 3.16
N VAL A 121 -0.25 -11.59 2.66
CA VAL A 121 -0.92 -10.32 2.95
C VAL A 121 -2.15 -10.16 2.07
N THR A 122 -3.20 -9.53 2.61
CA THR A 122 -4.41 -9.25 1.84
C THR A 122 -4.12 -8.28 0.69
N THR A 123 -4.66 -8.55 -0.50
CA THR A 123 -4.37 -7.78 -1.73
C THR A 123 -5.49 -6.82 -2.10
N CYS A 124 -5.13 -5.55 -2.34
CA CYS A 124 -6.02 -4.51 -2.85
C CYS A 124 -5.38 -3.81 -4.05
N ALA A 125 -5.99 -3.96 -5.23
CA ALA A 125 -5.51 -3.27 -6.43
C ALA A 125 -6.06 -1.84 -6.50
N ALA A 126 -5.16 -0.87 -6.63
CA ALA A 126 -5.47 0.53 -6.92
C ALA A 126 -5.66 0.73 -8.42
N LEU A 127 -6.82 1.24 -8.85
CA LEU A 127 -7.16 1.38 -10.28
C LEU A 127 -7.22 2.83 -10.77
N TRP A 128 -6.87 3.81 -9.92
CA TRP A 128 -6.99 5.24 -10.26
C TRP A 128 -5.87 5.75 -11.17
N GLY A 129 -4.68 5.12 -11.16
CA GLY A 129 -3.56 5.44 -12.05
C GLY A 129 -3.61 4.77 -13.43
N GLY A 130 -4.65 3.96 -13.68
CA GLY A 130 -4.76 3.07 -14.84
C GLY A 130 -4.72 1.59 -14.41
N GLU A 131 -5.33 0.71 -15.20
CA GLU A 131 -5.38 -0.72 -14.87
C GLU A 131 -4.23 -1.46 -15.57
N ASP A 132 -3.30 -2.04 -14.79
CA ASP A 132 -2.32 -3.00 -15.29
C ASP A 132 -3.09 -4.22 -15.84
N PRO A 133 -3.01 -4.53 -17.15
CA PRO A 133 -3.74 -5.64 -17.76
C PRO A 133 -3.44 -7.00 -17.11
N ARG A 134 -2.28 -7.13 -16.45
CA ARG A 134 -1.84 -8.36 -15.78
C ARG A 134 -2.58 -8.58 -14.45
N LEU A 135 -3.28 -7.59 -13.90
CA LEU A 135 -4.07 -7.73 -12.66
C LEU A 135 -5.14 -8.82 -12.78
N ALA A 136 -5.68 -9.05 -13.98
CA ALA A 136 -6.64 -10.12 -14.22
C ALA A 136 -6.08 -11.52 -13.88
N ALA A 137 -4.80 -11.76 -14.17
CA ALA A 137 -4.15 -13.05 -13.94
C ALA A 137 -3.84 -13.33 -12.46
N VAL A 138 -3.70 -12.28 -11.65
CA VAL A 138 -3.31 -12.39 -10.24
C VAL A 138 -4.49 -12.26 -9.28
N SER A 139 -5.71 -11.95 -9.76
CA SER A 139 -6.96 -11.97 -8.99
C SER A 139 -6.83 -11.35 -7.59
N PRO A 140 -6.62 -10.03 -7.48
CA PRO A 140 -6.54 -9.36 -6.19
C PRO A 140 -7.85 -9.53 -5.41
N ARG A 141 -7.78 -9.59 -4.08
CA ARG A 141 -8.96 -9.78 -3.24
C ARG A 141 -9.91 -8.59 -3.34
N TYR A 142 -9.37 -7.38 -3.36
CA TYR A 142 -10.11 -6.14 -3.53
C TYR A 142 -9.58 -5.36 -4.73
N LYS A 143 -10.46 -4.56 -5.32
CA LYS A 143 -10.14 -3.57 -6.33
C LYS A 143 -10.87 -2.29 -5.98
N VAL A 144 -10.17 -1.17 -5.98
CA VAL A 144 -10.72 0.15 -5.63
C VAL A 144 -10.33 1.15 -6.71
N LYS A 145 -11.25 2.06 -7.05
CA LYS A 145 -11.08 3.02 -8.15
C LYS A 145 -10.67 4.41 -7.68
N ASN A 146 -10.66 4.66 -6.38
CA ASN A 146 -10.27 5.93 -5.76
C ASN A 146 -10.07 5.74 -4.26
N PHE A 147 -9.53 6.78 -3.59
CA PHE A 147 -9.32 6.77 -2.15
C PHE A 147 -10.62 6.78 -1.33
N ASN A 148 -11.76 7.21 -1.86
CA ASN A 148 -13.04 7.11 -1.14
C ASN A 148 -13.50 5.65 -1.01
N GLU A 149 -13.38 4.87 -2.07
CA GLU A 149 -13.64 3.42 -2.03
C GLU A 149 -12.67 2.70 -1.09
N LEU A 150 -11.39 3.10 -1.10
CA LEU A 150 -10.42 2.57 -0.14
C LEU A 150 -10.77 2.96 1.29
N ALA A 151 -11.18 4.21 1.53
CA ALA A 151 -11.57 4.70 2.84
C ALA A 151 -12.76 3.93 3.40
N HIS A 152 -13.77 3.71 2.57
CA HIS A 152 -14.93 2.88 2.91
C HIS A 152 -14.53 1.43 3.21
N LEU A 153 -13.65 0.84 2.38
CA LEU A 153 -13.16 -0.53 2.57
C LEU A 153 -12.47 -0.73 3.92
N VAL A 154 -11.63 0.23 4.34
CA VAL A 154 -10.88 0.14 5.60
C VAL A 154 -11.58 0.80 6.80
N GLY A 155 -12.79 1.36 6.59
CA GLY A 155 -13.60 1.98 7.66
C GLY A 155 -13.05 3.30 8.20
N VAL A 156 -12.41 4.10 7.35
CA VAL A 156 -11.87 5.43 7.69
C VAL A 156 -12.63 6.57 7.01
N ASP A 157 -13.75 6.26 6.35
CA ASP A 157 -14.73 7.25 5.89
C ASP A 157 -15.47 7.87 7.10
N GLY A 158 -15.39 9.19 7.26
CA GLY A 158 -15.93 9.92 8.41
C GLY A 158 -15.18 11.20 8.71
#